data_AF-A0A938U1C2-F1
#
_entry.id   AF-A0A938U1C2-F1
#
_cell.length_a   1.000
_cell.length_b   1.000
_cell.length_c   1.000
_cell.angle_alpha   90.00
_cell.angle_beta   90.00
_cell.angle_gamma   90.00
#
_symmetry.space_group_name_H-M   'P 1'
#
loop_
_entity.id
_entity.type
_entity.pdbx_description
1 polymer ?
#
loop_
_entity_poly.entity_id
_entity_poly.type
_entity_poly.pdbx_seq_one_letter_code
_entity_poly.pdbx_strand_id
1 'polypeptide(L)'
;MHPESLNISVVYGDGVPNSDVQQVVESLPQLRLLEHLTDPQGLLEPHPEEAPDLVLVNLNGDPYLPEWLKNLAARLPAAGILLCGHHRDPELLIQAMQVGIREFLSLPLSREELEAAVARLWSARSRVPSSNVGGRVLAVAGHKGGAGATTLAVNLAVALGDLTGERQALVDLGRPFPDVGHFLDQEPNYTIFNICQNQGSLDKSFIQSLMQPCGPKLAVLHGCADFKEQDSLEWEALEKVLELLRGLYQWIVVDLGHWLDGLFFHVAREADTVLLLTELTIPDLRNLKRLWPIFREWFPEPQKVKVLVNRHHKGTTLSLKDLEQVVNRPVFLALPSDYAAVMAAVNQGKSLAEAAPRCRFYQELQDLARRMVSENGGKASSPASRRFWLFSRK
;
A
#
# COMPACT_ATOMS: atom_id res chain seq x y z
N MET A 1 10.95 2.16 -26.50
CA MET A 1 12.18 2.66 -25.87
C MET A 1 12.87 1.45 -25.28
N HIS A 2 14.10 1.14 -25.71
CA HIS A 2 14.91 0.14 -25.00
C HIS A 2 15.08 0.63 -23.55
N PRO A 3 14.85 -0.20 -22.53
CA PRO A 3 15.14 0.21 -21.15
C PRO A 3 16.63 0.56 -21.08
N GLU A 4 16.96 1.65 -20.39
CA GLU A 4 18.35 2.00 -20.07
C GLU A 4 19.02 0.76 -19.44
N SER A 5 20.22 0.41 -19.91
CA SER A 5 20.98 -0.72 -19.38
C SER A 5 21.29 -0.49 -17.90
N LEU A 6 20.93 -1.44 -17.03
CA LEU A 6 21.13 -1.33 -15.58
C LEU A 6 22.54 -1.70 -15.19
N ASN A 7 23.17 -0.87 -14.37
CA ASN A 7 24.49 -1.15 -13.83
C ASN A 7 24.41 -2.25 -12.76
N ILE A 8 25.08 -3.38 -12.96
CA ILE A 8 25.14 -4.47 -11.98
C ILE A 8 26.57 -4.69 -11.51
N SER A 9 26.76 -4.84 -10.20
CA SER A 9 28.00 -5.33 -9.61
C SER A 9 27.75 -6.69 -8.97
N VAL A 10 28.73 -7.61 -9.08
CA VAL A 10 28.64 -8.94 -8.47
C VAL A 10 29.68 -9.05 -7.36
N VAL A 11 29.25 -9.42 -6.15
CA VAL A 11 30.12 -9.63 -4.99
C VAL A 11 30.11 -11.09 -4.61
N TYR A 12 31.28 -11.71 -4.53
CA TYR A 12 31.42 -13.10 -4.07
C TYR A 12 31.64 -13.10 -2.55
N GLY A 13 30.61 -13.49 -1.80
CA GLY A 13 30.61 -13.50 -0.33
C GLY A 13 31.62 -14.45 0.29
N ASP A 14 31.97 -15.52 -0.41
CA ASP A 14 33.05 -16.46 -0.05
C ASP A 14 34.43 -16.05 -0.59
N GLY A 15 34.50 -14.92 -1.32
CA GLY A 15 35.70 -14.42 -1.97
C GLY A 15 36.14 -15.22 -3.21
N VAL A 16 35.33 -16.17 -3.69
CA VAL A 16 35.68 -17.04 -4.82
C VAL A 16 34.79 -16.71 -6.03
N PRO A 17 35.38 -16.26 -7.16
CA PRO A 17 34.61 -16.03 -8.38
C PRO A 17 33.92 -17.29 -8.89
N ASN A 18 32.65 -17.15 -9.28
CA ASN A 18 31.83 -18.22 -9.87
C ASN A 18 31.56 -17.92 -11.35
N SER A 19 32.12 -18.73 -12.25
CA SER A 19 32.04 -18.56 -13.70
C SER A 19 30.61 -18.67 -14.26
N ASP A 20 29.76 -19.50 -13.64
CA ASP A 20 28.38 -19.69 -14.11
C ASP A 20 27.56 -18.43 -13.86
N VAL A 21 27.76 -17.81 -12.69
CA VAL A 21 27.13 -16.52 -12.37
C VAL A 21 27.60 -15.41 -13.33
N GLN A 22 28.90 -15.40 -13.69
CA GLN A 22 29.44 -14.42 -14.66
C GLN A 22 28.75 -14.56 -16.02
N GLN A 23 28.71 -15.78 -16.56
CA GLN A 23 28.10 -16.06 -17.86
C GLN A 23 26.62 -15.68 -17.90
N VAL A 24 25.88 -15.97 -16.83
CA VAL A 24 24.45 -15.67 -16.77
C VAL A 24 24.20 -14.16 -16.71
N VAL A 25 24.97 -13.42 -15.91
CA VAL A 25 24.86 -11.95 -15.84
C VAL A 25 25.20 -11.31 -17.19
N GLU A 26 26.29 -11.74 -17.83
CA GLU A 26 26.72 -11.25 -19.15
C GLU A 26 25.75 -11.62 -20.29
N SER A 27 24.96 -12.70 -20.11
CA SER A 27 23.95 -13.12 -21.10
C SER A 27 22.74 -12.17 -21.19
N LEU A 28 22.56 -11.29 -20.20
CA LEU A 28 21.41 -10.39 -20.12
C LEU A 28 21.71 -9.03 -20.76
N PRO A 29 21.09 -8.71 -21.92
CA PRO A 29 21.39 -7.47 -22.64
C PRO A 29 20.92 -6.21 -21.92
N GLN A 30 19.99 -6.34 -20.96
CA GLN A 30 19.52 -5.23 -20.13
C GLN A 30 20.45 -4.91 -18.95
N LEU A 31 21.49 -5.73 -18.70
CA LEU A 31 22.45 -5.50 -17.63
C LEU A 31 23.79 -5.03 -18.23
N ARG A 32 24.34 -3.99 -17.63
CA ARG A 32 25.71 -3.54 -17.83
C ARG A 32 26.50 -3.94 -16.59
N LEU A 33 27.31 -4.98 -16.71
CA LEU A 33 28.23 -5.38 -15.65
C LEU A 33 29.28 -4.28 -15.44
N LEU A 34 29.33 -3.75 -14.22
CA LEU A 34 30.36 -2.80 -13.81
C LEU A 34 31.63 -3.53 -13.36
N GLU A 35 31.48 -4.45 -12.40
CA GLU A 35 32.61 -5.11 -11.77
C GLU A 35 32.24 -6.42 -11.06
N HIS A 36 33.26 -7.27 -10.93
CA HIS A 36 33.27 -8.46 -10.11
C HIS A 36 34.19 -8.23 -8.92
N LEU A 37 33.66 -8.37 -7.71
CA LEU A 37 34.37 -8.06 -6.48
C LEU A 37 34.40 -9.27 -5.55
N THR A 38 35.55 -9.50 -4.93
CA THR A 38 35.71 -10.42 -3.81
C THR A 38 35.71 -9.70 -2.47
N ASP A 39 35.84 -8.37 -2.48
CA ASP A 39 35.74 -7.48 -1.32
C ASP A 39 34.68 -6.39 -1.60
N PRO A 40 33.64 -6.26 -0.76
CA PRO A 40 32.61 -5.23 -0.89
C PRO A 40 33.14 -3.80 -0.68
N GLN A 41 34.35 -3.59 -0.14
CA GLN A 41 34.87 -2.24 0.13
C GLN A 41 34.88 -1.35 -1.12
N GLY A 42 35.12 -1.92 -2.31
CA GLY A 42 35.05 -1.18 -3.58
C GLY A 42 33.68 -0.54 -3.85
N LEU A 43 32.59 -1.15 -3.36
CA LEU A 43 31.23 -0.63 -3.50
C LEU A 43 30.86 0.45 -2.48
N LEU A 44 31.71 0.70 -1.49
CA LEU A 44 31.41 1.61 -0.39
C LEU A 44 31.83 3.06 -0.66
N GLU A 45 32.60 3.30 -1.74
CA GLU A 45 33.01 4.63 -2.24
C GLU A 45 32.82 4.75 -3.78
N PRO A 46 31.61 4.51 -4.33
CA PRO A 46 31.42 4.55 -5.76
C PRO A 46 31.49 6.00 -6.29
N HIS A 47 32.11 6.21 -7.44
CA HIS A 47 31.91 7.44 -8.19
C HIS A 47 30.43 7.54 -8.63
N PRO A 48 29.80 8.73 -8.62
CA PRO A 48 28.37 8.87 -8.94
C PRO A 48 27.96 8.33 -10.32
N GLU A 49 28.89 8.32 -11.28
CA GLU A 49 28.69 7.81 -12.64
C GLU A 49 28.91 6.28 -12.76
N GLU A 50 29.38 5.64 -11.68
CA GLU A 50 29.72 4.20 -11.59
C GLU A 50 28.98 3.50 -10.44
N ALA A 51 27.91 4.10 -9.92
CA ALA A 51 27.12 3.48 -8.86
C ALA A 51 26.27 2.31 -9.43
N PRO A 52 26.24 1.14 -8.76
CA PRO A 52 25.42 0.02 -9.19
C PRO A 52 23.94 0.28 -8.94
N ASP A 53 23.12 -0.07 -9.93
CA ASP A 53 21.67 -0.18 -9.82
C ASP A 53 21.25 -1.45 -9.08
N LEU A 54 22.04 -2.50 -9.26
CA LEU A 54 21.85 -3.82 -8.68
C LEU A 54 23.16 -4.37 -8.14
N VAL A 55 23.09 -5.05 -6.99
CA VAL A 55 24.21 -5.81 -6.47
C VAL A 55 23.79 -7.26 -6.29
N LEU A 56 24.44 -8.17 -7.01
CA LEU A 56 24.26 -9.61 -6.83
C LEU A 56 25.33 -10.15 -5.89
N VAL A 57 24.91 -10.60 -4.72
CA VAL A 57 25.77 -11.18 -3.68
C VAL A 57 25.70 -12.70 -3.78
N ASN A 58 26.80 -13.31 -4.22
CA ASN A 58 26.94 -14.75 -4.33
C ASN A 58 27.48 -15.34 -3.04
N LEU A 59 26.63 -16.04 -2.29
CA LEU A 59 27.00 -16.77 -1.07
C LEU A 59 27.62 -18.13 -1.39
N ASN A 60 27.48 -18.60 -2.63
CA ASN A 60 27.88 -19.92 -3.08
C ASN A 60 27.27 -20.99 -2.17
N GLY A 61 28.04 -21.54 -1.23
CA GLY A 61 27.59 -22.52 -0.23
C GLY A 61 27.67 -22.05 1.23
N ASP A 62 27.97 -20.78 1.50
CA ASP A 62 28.02 -20.27 2.87
C ASP A 62 26.61 -20.26 3.50
N PRO A 63 26.38 -20.96 4.62
CA PRO A 63 25.09 -20.97 5.30
C PRO A 63 24.83 -19.69 6.11
N TYR A 64 25.74 -18.73 6.15
CA TYR A 64 25.60 -17.48 6.90
C TYR A 64 25.65 -16.25 5.99
N LEU A 65 24.97 -15.16 6.40
CA LEU A 65 25.13 -13.88 5.73
C LEU A 65 26.45 -13.22 6.12
N PRO A 66 27.20 -12.67 5.15
CA PRO A 66 28.39 -11.89 5.45
C PRO A 66 28.05 -10.67 6.32
N GLU A 67 28.84 -10.41 7.36
CA GLU A 67 28.58 -9.29 8.30
C GLU A 67 28.52 -7.92 7.60
N TRP A 68 29.31 -7.76 6.53
CA TRP A 68 29.39 -6.54 5.76
C TRP A 68 28.11 -6.22 4.96
N LEU A 69 27.26 -7.22 4.70
CA LEU A 69 26.05 -7.08 3.89
C LEU A 69 25.10 -6.03 4.45
N LYS A 70 25.02 -5.95 5.77
CA LYS A 70 24.22 -4.93 6.48
C LYS A 70 24.75 -3.51 6.24
N ASN A 71 26.06 -3.33 6.23
CA ASN A 71 26.69 -2.04 5.96
C ASN A 71 26.54 -1.66 4.48
N LEU A 72 26.61 -2.64 3.57
CA LEU A 72 26.38 -2.44 2.14
C LEU A 72 24.95 -1.95 1.88
N ALA A 73 23.95 -2.65 2.42
CA ALA A 73 22.54 -2.27 2.29
C ALA A 73 22.24 -0.87 2.83
N ALA A 74 22.89 -0.48 3.93
CA ALA A 74 22.73 0.85 4.51
C ALA A 74 23.39 1.98 3.67
N ARG A 75 24.51 1.68 2.98
CA ARG A 75 25.26 2.67 2.18
C ARG A 75 24.76 2.81 0.75
N LEU A 76 24.14 1.76 0.20
CA LEU A 76 23.53 1.76 -1.14
C LEU A 76 21.99 1.63 -1.06
N PRO A 77 21.27 2.56 -0.39
CA PRO A 77 19.83 2.43 -0.20
C PRO A 77 19.03 2.49 -1.52
N ALA A 78 19.65 3.02 -2.58
CA ALA A 78 19.06 3.08 -3.90
C ALA A 78 19.33 1.82 -4.73
N ALA A 79 20.28 0.95 -4.39
CA ALA A 79 20.60 -0.23 -5.17
C ALA A 79 19.73 -1.43 -4.75
N GLY A 80 19.26 -2.22 -5.71
CA GLY A 80 18.58 -3.49 -5.41
C GLY A 80 19.61 -4.57 -5.09
N ILE A 81 19.54 -5.18 -3.91
CA ILE A 81 20.45 -6.27 -3.52
C ILE A 81 19.76 -7.62 -3.73
N LEU A 82 20.41 -8.49 -4.49
CA LEU A 82 20.02 -9.88 -4.78
C LEU A 82 20.99 -10.81 -4.05
N LEU A 83 20.49 -11.88 -3.43
CA LEU A 83 21.35 -12.97 -2.95
C LEU A 83 21.27 -14.17 -3.89
N CYS A 84 22.36 -14.89 -4.09
CA CYS A 84 22.32 -16.21 -4.69
C CYS A 84 23.15 -17.25 -3.90
N GLY A 85 22.64 -18.47 -3.80
CA GLY A 85 23.31 -19.56 -3.06
C GLY A 85 22.66 -20.93 -3.27
N HIS A 86 23.34 -22.00 -2.85
CA HIS A 86 22.84 -23.38 -2.93
C HIS A 86 21.76 -23.69 -1.89
N HIS A 87 21.77 -23.00 -0.75
CA HIS A 87 20.90 -23.29 0.39
C HIS A 87 19.82 -22.22 0.58
N ARG A 88 18.54 -22.62 0.44
CA ARG A 88 17.38 -21.81 0.87
C ARG A 88 16.99 -22.17 2.30
N ASP A 89 17.92 -21.98 3.22
CA ASP A 89 17.65 -22.18 4.64
C ASP A 89 16.65 -21.09 5.12
N PRO A 90 15.51 -21.46 5.74
CA PRO A 90 14.56 -20.49 6.29
C PRO A 90 15.19 -19.46 7.22
N GLU A 91 16.15 -19.87 8.06
CA GLU A 91 16.85 -18.98 8.97
C GLU A 91 17.69 -17.93 8.21
N LEU A 92 18.37 -18.34 7.15
CA LEU A 92 19.17 -17.45 6.28
C LEU A 92 18.28 -16.44 5.55
N LEU A 93 17.13 -16.90 5.04
CA LEU A 93 16.16 -16.04 4.35
C LEU A 93 15.58 -14.98 5.29
N ILE A 94 15.22 -15.37 6.52
CA ILE A 94 14.72 -14.43 7.54
C ILE A 94 15.80 -13.38 7.86
N GLN A 95 17.05 -13.79 8.04
CA GLN A 95 18.16 -12.85 8.28
C GLN A 95 18.37 -11.90 7.09
N ALA A 96 18.23 -12.38 5.86
CA ALA A 96 18.39 -11.56 4.66
C ALA A 96 17.28 -10.50 4.59
N MET A 97 16.05 -10.90 4.87
CA MET A 97 14.90 -10.01 4.94
C MET A 97 15.07 -8.93 6.02
N GLN A 98 15.63 -9.26 7.18
CA GLN A 98 15.91 -8.30 8.26
C GLN A 98 16.93 -7.22 7.85
N VAL A 99 17.80 -7.51 6.88
CA VAL A 99 18.77 -6.56 6.30
C VAL A 99 18.17 -5.80 5.10
N GLY A 100 16.92 -6.08 4.72
CA GLY A 100 16.19 -5.40 3.65
C GLY A 100 16.31 -6.08 2.28
N ILE A 101 16.89 -7.28 2.23
CA ILE A 101 17.06 -8.05 0.99
C ILE A 101 15.80 -8.85 0.72
N ARG A 102 15.30 -8.76 -0.52
CA ARG A 102 13.97 -9.27 -0.90
C ARG A 102 13.99 -10.36 -1.95
N GLU A 103 15.16 -10.61 -2.55
CA GLU A 103 15.31 -11.59 -3.62
C GLU A 103 16.46 -12.55 -3.30
N PHE A 104 16.15 -13.85 -3.37
CA PHE A 104 17.10 -14.94 -3.21
C PHE A 104 16.98 -15.90 -4.40
N LEU A 105 18.09 -16.10 -5.11
CA LEU A 105 18.18 -16.94 -6.30
C LEU A 105 18.93 -18.24 -5.97
N SER A 106 18.48 -19.34 -6.55
CA SER A 106 19.17 -20.61 -6.36
C SER A 106 20.41 -20.68 -7.25
N LEU A 107 21.45 -21.34 -6.77
CA LEU A 107 22.52 -21.87 -7.62
C LEU A 107 22.18 -23.32 -8.04
N PRO A 108 22.50 -23.73 -9.29
CA PRO A 108 23.07 -22.92 -10.36
C PRO A 108 22.10 -21.83 -10.85
N LEU A 109 22.62 -20.63 -11.07
CA LEU A 109 21.82 -19.46 -11.43
C LEU A 109 21.24 -19.64 -12.83
N SER A 110 19.92 -19.58 -12.97
CA SER A 110 19.29 -19.60 -14.30
C SER A 110 19.10 -18.18 -14.85
N ARG A 111 19.12 -18.08 -16.18
CA ARG A 111 18.88 -16.82 -16.89
C ARG A 111 17.48 -16.30 -16.60
N GLU A 112 16.48 -17.19 -16.67
CA GLU A 112 15.08 -16.84 -16.47
C GLU A 112 14.80 -16.33 -15.05
N GLU A 113 15.39 -16.95 -14.02
CA GLU A 113 15.22 -16.49 -12.63
C GLU A 113 15.87 -15.13 -12.41
N LEU A 114 17.06 -14.89 -12.98
CA LEU A 114 17.73 -13.60 -12.89
C LEU A 114 16.94 -12.51 -13.63
N GLU A 115 16.46 -12.78 -14.85
CA GLU A 115 15.61 -11.84 -15.61
C GLU A 115 14.34 -11.48 -14.82
N ALA A 116 13.67 -12.48 -14.25
CA ALA A 116 12.46 -12.26 -13.47
C ALA A 116 12.73 -11.46 -12.18
N ALA A 117 13.84 -11.73 -11.48
CA ALA A 117 14.22 -11.01 -10.28
C ALA A 117 14.62 -9.56 -10.55
N VAL A 118 15.38 -9.33 -11.64
CA VAL A 118 15.70 -7.98 -12.13
C VAL A 118 14.42 -7.22 -12.47
N ALA A 119 13.47 -7.85 -13.16
CA ALA A 119 12.19 -7.22 -13.49
C ALA A 119 11.39 -6.83 -12.24
N ARG A 120 11.31 -7.70 -11.22
CA ARG A 120 10.63 -7.43 -9.94
C ARG A 120 11.27 -6.30 -9.15
N LEU A 121 12.62 -6.29 -9.04
CA LEU A 121 13.34 -5.20 -8.38
C LEU A 121 13.18 -3.90 -9.14
N TRP A 122 13.16 -3.94 -10.47
CA TRP A 122 12.97 -2.76 -11.28
C TRP A 122 11.55 -2.20 -11.18
N SER A 123 10.51 -3.04 -11.16
CA SER A 123 9.14 -2.58 -10.88
C SER A 123 9.04 -1.99 -9.46
N ALA A 124 9.73 -2.57 -8.48
CA ALA A 124 9.77 -2.07 -7.11
C ALA A 124 10.60 -0.76 -6.96
N ARG A 125 11.59 -0.53 -7.81
CA ARG A 125 12.49 0.65 -7.78
C ARG A 125 11.99 1.80 -8.66
N SER A 126 11.35 1.49 -9.79
CA SER A 126 10.58 2.44 -10.59
C SER A 126 9.39 3.01 -9.82
N ARG A 127 9.00 2.36 -8.71
CA ARG A 127 8.29 3.00 -7.60
C ARG A 127 9.24 3.91 -6.79
N VAL A 128 9.91 4.84 -7.47
CA VAL A 128 10.04 6.19 -6.91
C VAL A 128 8.62 6.55 -6.46
N PRO A 129 8.37 7.04 -5.23
CA PRO A 129 7.04 7.51 -4.87
C PRO A 129 6.65 8.50 -5.96
N SER A 130 5.76 8.06 -6.85
CA SER A 130 5.61 8.74 -8.13
C SER A 130 5.30 10.19 -7.80
N SER A 131 6.22 11.05 -8.21
CA SER A 131 5.96 12.47 -8.33
C SER A 131 4.66 12.59 -9.12
N ASN A 132 3.58 12.89 -8.41
CA ASN A 132 2.29 13.44 -8.83
C ASN A 132 1.60 13.06 -10.17
N VAL A 133 1.95 12.00 -10.89
CA VAL A 133 1.31 11.72 -12.21
C VAL A 133 0.22 10.63 -12.17
N GLY A 134 0.13 9.82 -11.10
CA GLY A 134 -0.89 8.76 -10.95
C GLY A 134 -1.85 8.96 -9.77
N GLY A 135 -2.99 8.28 -9.83
CA GLY A 135 -3.94 8.16 -8.74
C GLY A 135 -3.32 7.64 -7.45
N ARG A 136 -3.92 7.99 -6.32
CA ARG A 136 -3.45 7.63 -4.97
C ARG A 136 -4.34 6.58 -4.33
N VAL A 137 -3.72 5.58 -3.73
CA VAL A 137 -4.38 4.48 -3.04
C VAL A 137 -4.41 4.76 -1.53
N LEU A 138 -5.61 4.84 -0.97
CA LEU A 138 -5.86 4.92 0.47
C LEU A 138 -6.44 3.59 0.93
N ALA A 139 -5.65 2.79 1.65
CA ALA A 139 -6.16 1.58 2.29
C ALA A 139 -6.78 1.92 3.64
N VAL A 140 -8.02 1.53 3.86
CA VAL A 140 -8.76 1.73 5.12
C VAL A 140 -8.92 0.39 5.80
N ALA A 141 -8.42 0.29 7.03
CA ALA A 141 -8.36 -0.97 7.76
C ALA A 141 -8.74 -0.75 9.22
N GLY A 142 -9.24 -1.79 9.88
CA GLY A 142 -9.37 -1.88 11.33
C GLY A 142 -8.50 -3.01 11.87
N HIS A 143 -7.99 -2.86 13.10
CA HIS A 143 -7.29 -3.97 13.76
C HIS A 143 -8.27 -5.03 14.36
N LYS A 144 -9.58 -4.74 14.33
CA LYS A 144 -10.67 -5.62 14.77
C LYS A 144 -11.95 -5.37 13.96
N GLY A 145 -12.84 -6.36 13.97
CA GLY A 145 -14.20 -6.21 13.45
C GLY A 145 -14.98 -5.10 14.18
N GLY A 146 -15.82 -4.37 13.43
CA GLY A 146 -16.67 -3.32 13.98
C GLY A 146 -15.95 -2.02 14.37
N ALA A 147 -14.65 -1.87 14.09
CA ALA A 147 -13.91 -0.61 14.30
C ALA A 147 -14.38 0.54 13.39
N GLY A 148 -15.14 0.24 12.33
CA GLY A 148 -15.74 1.22 11.41
C GLY A 148 -14.96 1.46 10.12
N ALA A 149 -14.10 0.51 9.69
CA ALA A 149 -13.30 0.63 8.47
C ALA A 149 -14.16 0.91 7.23
N THR A 150 -15.15 0.05 6.95
CA THR A 150 -16.10 0.22 5.84
C THR A 150 -16.85 1.54 5.89
N THR A 151 -17.33 1.94 7.08
CA THR A 151 -17.98 3.24 7.26
C THR A 151 -17.08 4.41 6.88
N LEU A 152 -15.81 4.36 7.30
CA LEU A 152 -14.84 5.38 6.96
C LEU A 152 -14.51 5.36 5.46
N ALA A 153 -14.27 4.17 4.88
CA ALA A 153 -13.92 4.01 3.47
C ALA A 153 -14.99 4.59 2.53
N VAL A 154 -16.25 4.18 2.72
CA VAL A 154 -17.40 4.65 1.92
C VAL A 154 -17.51 6.17 2.00
N ASN A 155 -17.55 6.72 3.21
CA ASN A 155 -17.83 8.14 3.39
C ASN A 155 -16.63 9.04 3.05
N LEU A 156 -15.40 8.53 3.21
CA LEU A 156 -14.19 9.22 2.76
C LEU A 156 -14.11 9.27 1.23
N ALA A 157 -14.45 8.18 0.53
CA ALA A 157 -14.48 8.17 -0.93
C ALA A 157 -15.49 9.19 -1.49
N VAL A 158 -16.68 9.26 -0.88
CA VAL A 158 -17.70 10.28 -1.20
C VAL A 158 -17.17 11.69 -0.92
N ALA A 159 -16.56 11.92 0.25
CA ALA A 159 -16.02 13.23 0.61
C ALA A 159 -14.88 13.68 -0.33
N LEU A 160 -14.02 12.75 -0.78
CA LEU A 160 -12.97 13.01 -1.75
C LEU A 160 -13.55 13.37 -3.12
N GLY A 161 -14.57 12.65 -3.59
CA GLY A 161 -15.29 12.99 -4.81
C GLY A 161 -15.92 14.38 -4.74
N ASP A 162 -16.57 14.70 -3.61
CA ASP A 162 -17.17 16.00 -3.41
C ASP A 162 -16.17 17.16 -3.36
N LEU A 163 -15.02 16.95 -2.73
CA LEU A 163 -13.95 17.94 -2.60
C LEU A 163 -13.21 18.20 -3.91
N THR A 164 -12.94 17.16 -4.67
CA THR A 164 -12.15 17.23 -5.91
C THR A 164 -13.00 17.59 -7.11
N GLY A 165 -14.29 17.26 -7.07
CA GLY A 165 -15.20 17.35 -8.23
C GLY A 165 -15.04 16.20 -9.22
N GLU A 166 -14.06 15.33 -9.01
CA GLU A 166 -13.72 14.21 -9.87
C GLU A 166 -14.32 12.90 -9.35
N ARG A 167 -14.49 11.94 -10.26
CA ARG A 167 -14.92 10.59 -9.88
C ARG A 167 -13.79 9.85 -9.17
N GLN A 168 -14.10 9.18 -8.06
CA GLN A 168 -13.17 8.37 -7.28
C GLN A 168 -13.53 6.89 -7.34
N ALA A 169 -12.55 6.02 -7.13
CA ALA A 169 -12.77 4.58 -7.01
C ALA A 169 -12.88 4.18 -5.53
N LEU A 170 -13.84 3.30 -5.23
CA LEU A 170 -13.95 2.57 -3.98
C LEU A 170 -13.85 1.08 -4.29
N VAL A 171 -12.86 0.41 -3.71
CA VAL A 171 -12.64 -1.04 -3.88
C VAL A 171 -12.97 -1.74 -2.58
N ASP A 172 -13.88 -2.69 -2.62
CA ASP A 172 -14.30 -3.47 -1.46
C ASP A 172 -13.52 -4.80 -1.41
N LEU A 173 -12.62 -4.90 -0.42
CA LEU A 173 -11.91 -6.12 -0.05
C LEU A 173 -12.25 -6.53 1.40
N GLY A 174 -13.40 -6.06 1.91
CA GLY A 174 -13.93 -6.41 3.23
C GLY A 174 -14.28 -7.89 3.27
N ARG A 175 -13.42 -8.70 3.88
CA ARG A 175 -13.64 -10.15 4.04
C ARG A 175 -13.95 -10.52 5.49
N PRO A 176 -14.76 -11.57 5.72
CA PRO A 176 -15.39 -12.44 4.72
C PRO A 176 -16.71 -11.90 4.14
N PHE A 177 -17.24 -10.79 4.65
CA PHE A 177 -18.52 -10.24 4.22
C PHE A 177 -18.31 -8.80 3.69
N PRO A 178 -18.24 -8.61 2.36
CA PRO A 178 -18.09 -7.29 1.77
C PRO A 178 -19.40 -6.51 1.88
N ASP A 179 -19.38 -5.41 2.63
CA ASP A 179 -20.58 -4.65 3.01
C ASP A 179 -20.74 -3.33 2.21
N VAL A 180 -19.80 -2.94 1.35
CA VAL A 180 -19.87 -1.64 0.65
C VAL A 180 -21.14 -1.53 -0.21
N GLY A 181 -21.56 -2.62 -0.86
CA GLY A 181 -22.81 -2.65 -1.62
C GLY A 181 -24.03 -2.32 -0.76
N HIS A 182 -24.11 -2.89 0.44
CA HIS A 182 -25.18 -2.61 1.39
C HIS A 182 -25.18 -1.16 1.88
N PHE A 183 -23.99 -0.59 2.12
CA PHE A 183 -23.83 0.81 2.55
C PHE A 183 -24.33 1.83 1.51
N LEU A 184 -24.45 1.43 0.25
CA LEU A 184 -24.78 2.30 -0.88
C LEU A 184 -26.04 1.86 -1.65
N ASP A 185 -26.79 0.89 -1.12
CA ASP A 185 -27.96 0.29 -1.78
C ASP A 185 -27.66 -0.20 -3.21
N GLN A 186 -26.51 -0.88 -3.38
CA GLN A 186 -26.04 -1.42 -4.65
C GLN A 186 -25.93 -2.94 -4.61
N GLU A 187 -26.61 -3.60 -5.54
CA GLU A 187 -26.37 -5.01 -5.85
C GLU A 187 -25.22 -5.13 -6.86
N PRO A 188 -24.19 -5.94 -6.57
CA PRO A 188 -23.03 -6.10 -7.45
C PRO A 188 -23.38 -6.94 -8.68
N ASN A 189 -23.22 -6.37 -9.88
CA ASN A 189 -23.28 -7.14 -11.13
C ASN A 189 -22.00 -7.97 -11.36
N TYR A 190 -20.88 -7.44 -10.89
CA TYR A 190 -19.56 -8.03 -10.96
C TYR A 190 -18.81 -7.78 -9.67
N THR A 191 -17.88 -8.67 -9.35
CA THR A 191 -17.03 -8.58 -8.15
C THR A 191 -15.55 -8.61 -8.54
N ILE A 192 -14.68 -8.30 -7.58
CA ILE A 192 -13.23 -8.41 -7.70
C ILE A 192 -12.78 -9.79 -8.23
N PHE A 193 -13.52 -10.86 -7.91
CA PHE A 193 -13.23 -12.21 -8.39
C PHE A 193 -13.34 -12.32 -9.92
N ASN A 194 -14.31 -11.64 -10.55
CA ASN A 194 -14.46 -11.66 -12.01
C ASN A 194 -13.23 -11.08 -12.73
N ILE A 195 -12.49 -10.18 -12.07
CA ILE A 195 -11.24 -9.63 -12.59
C ILE A 195 -10.10 -10.64 -12.47
N CYS A 196 -9.96 -11.26 -11.29
CA CYS A 196 -8.92 -12.25 -11.02
C CYS A 196 -8.98 -13.44 -12.00
N GLN A 197 -10.18 -13.82 -12.47
CA GLN A 197 -10.35 -14.90 -13.44
C GLN A 197 -9.97 -14.54 -14.89
N ASN A 198 -9.81 -13.25 -15.23
CA ASN A 198 -9.61 -12.79 -16.60
C ASN A 198 -8.30 -11.99 -16.79
N GLN A 199 -7.19 -12.48 -16.21
CA GLN A 199 -5.90 -11.75 -16.19
C GLN A 199 -5.35 -11.41 -17.60
N GLY A 200 -5.61 -12.28 -18.59
CA GLY A 200 -5.12 -12.16 -19.96
C GLY A 200 -5.70 -11.00 -20.78
N SER A 201 -6.84 -10.44 -20.37
CA SER A 201 -7.51 -9.31 -21.03
C SER A 201 -7.66 -8.10 -20.11
N LEU A 202 -6.91 -8.07 -19.01
CA LEU A 202 -7.03 -7.02 -18.00
C LEU A 202 -6.42 -5.71 -18.53
N ASP A 203 -7.28 -4.83 -19.03
CA ASP A 203 -6.97 -3.47 -19.48
C ASP A 203 -7.88 -2.41 -18.81
N LYS A 204 -7.64 -1.13 -19.13
CA LYS A 204 -8.41 -0.01 -18.56
C LYS A 204 -9.90 -0.07 -18.89
N SER A 205 -10.25 -0.47 -20.11
CA SER A 205 -11.64 -0.51 -20.58
C SER A 205 -12.43 -1.63 -19.90
N PHE A 206 -11.79 -2.79 -19.71
CA PHE A 206 -12.36 -3.90 -19.00
C PHE A 206 -12.61 -3.54 -17.53
N ILE A 207 -11.62 -2.97 -16.82
CA ILE A 207 -11.84 -2.53 -15.43
C ILE A 207 -12.97 -1.50 -15.34
N GLN A 208 -12.98 -0.48 -16.21
CA GLN A 208 -14.05 0.52 -16.21
C GLN A 208 -15.44 -0.09 -16.39
N SER A 209 -15.57 -1.17 -17.17
CA SER A 209 -16.84 -1.87 -17.36
C SER A 209 -17.33 -2.61 -16.11
N LEU A 210 -16.42 -2.97 -15.20
CA LEU A 210 -16.72 -3.69 -13.96
C LEU A 210 -16.91 -2.74 -12.77
N MET A 211 -16.45 -1.50 -12.88
CA MET A 211 -16.69 -0.45 -11.89
C MET A 211 -18.15 0.01 -11.96
N GLN A 212 -18.93 -0.27 -10.91
CA GLN A 212 -20.32 0.13 -10.82
C GLN A 212 -20.45 1.60 -10.42
N PRO A 213 -21.05 2.48 -11.25
CA PRO A 213 -21.23 3.88 -10.87
C PRO A 213 -22.15 4.03 -9.66
N CYS A 214 -21.75 4.81 -8.65
CA CYS A 214 -22.59 5.25 -7.54
C CYS A 214 -22.68 6.78 -7.60
N GLY A 215 -23.71 7.28 -8.29
CA GLY A 215 -23.80 8.70 -8.62
C GLY A 215 -22.67 9.21 -9.54
N PRO A 216 -22.47 10.53 -9.61
CA PRO A 216 -21.55 11.14 -10.58
C PRO A 216 -20.07 11.07 -10.15
N LYS A 217 -19.78 10.94 -8.85
CA LYS A 217 -18.43 11.14 -8.29
C LYS A 217 -17.83 9.90 -7.63
N LEU A 218 -18.52 8.76 -7.65
CA LEU A 218 -18.03 7.51 -7.11
C LEU A 218 -18.25 6.37 -8.10
N ALA A 219 -17.30 5.45 -8.15
CA ALA A 219 -17.46 4.16 -8.81
C ALA A 219 -16.93 3.07 -7.88
N VAL A 220 -17.65 1.97 -7.79
CA VAL A 220 -17.42 0.90 -6.81
C VAL A 220 -17.00 -0.37 -7.52
N LEU A 221 -15.91 -0.98 -7.06
CA LEU A 221 -15.55 -2.35 -7.36
C LEU A 221 -15.93 -3.21 -6.16
N HIS A 222 -16.96 -4.03 -6.30
CA HIS A 222 -17.50 -4.81 -5.20
C HIS A 222 -16.64 -6.04 -4.87
N GLY A 223 -16.63 -6.43 -3.60
CA GLY A 223 -16.00 -7.66 -3.14
C GLY A 223 -16.85 -8.88 -3.48
N CYS A 224 -16.26 -10.07 -3.42
CA CYS A 224 -16.98 -11.34 -3.52
C CYS A 224 -17.34 -11.85 -2.12
N ALA A 225 -18.54 -12.39 -1.94
CA ALA A 225 -19.00 -12.94 -0.66
C ALA A 225 -18.81 -14.47 -0.54
N ASP A 226 -18.57 -15.17 -1.66
CA ASP A 226 -18.29 -16.59 -1.66
C ASP A 226 -16.86 -16.86 -1.16
N PHE A 227 -16.71 -17.75 -0.18
CA PHE A 227 -15.43 -18.06 0.43
C PHE A 227 -14.42 -18.68 -0.54
N LYS A 228 -14.87 -19.52 -1.49
CA LYS A 228 -13.96 -20.13 -2.48
C LYS A 228 -13.47 -19.09 -3.47
N GLU A 229 -14.34 -18.16 -3.87
CA GLU A 229 -13.94 -17.02 -4.69
C GLU A 229 -12.92 -16.15 -3.95
N GLN A 230 -13.12 -15.90 -2.65
CA GLN A 230 -12.16 -15.15 -1.82
C GLN A 230 -10.80 -15.84 -1.69
N ASP A 231 -10.79 -17.16 -1.51
CA ASP A 231 -9.55 -17.95 -1.40
C ASP A 231 -8.73 -17.96 -2.70
N SER A 232 -9.39 -17.72 -3.84
CA SER A 232 -8.75 -17.64 -5.16
C SER A 232 -8.25 -16.23 -5.52
N LEU A 233 -8.40 -15.25 -4.63
CA LEU A 233 -7.90 -13.90 -4.87
C LEU A 233 -6.38 -13.86 -4.73
N GLU A 234 -5.69 -13.87 -5.87
CA GLU A 234 -4.24 -13.70 -5.96
C GLU A 234 -3.83 -12.23 -5.93
N TRP A 235 -2.70 -11.95 -5.28
CA TRP A 235 -2.18 -10.61 -5.14
C TRP A 235 -1.80 -10.01 -6.51
N GLU A 236 -1.21 -10.80 -7.39
CA GLU A 236 -0.70 -10.40 -8.71
C GLU A 236 -1.81 -9.81 -9.59
N ALA A 237 -3.01 -10.42 -9.54
CA ALA A 237 -4.18 -9.90 -10.23
C ALA A 237 -4.65 -8.56 -9.62
N LEU A 238 -4.69 -8.48 -8.29
CA LEU A 238 -5.11 -7.26 -7.58
C LEU A 238 -4.12 -6.11 -7.75
N GLU A 239 -2.82 -6.40 -7.82
CA GLU A 239 -1.76 -5.43 -8.10
C GLU A 239 -2.00 -4.75 -9.44
N LYS A 240 -2.23 -5.55 -10.49
CA LYS A 240 -2.55 -5.05 -11.83
C LYS A 240 -3.85 -4.23 -11.85
N VAL A 241 -4.85 -4.62 -11.06
CA VAL A 241 -6.08 -3.83 -10.89
C VAL A 241 -5.78 -2.47 -10.29
N LEU A 242 -5.05 -2.42 -9.17
CA LEU A 242 -4.71 -1.17 -8.50
C LEU A 242 -3.88 -0.26 -9.42
N GLU A 243 -2.93 -0.81 -10.19
CA GLU A 243 -2.14 -0.05 -11.17
C GLU A 243 -2.99 0.58 -12.27
N LEU A 244 -3.93 -0.17 -12.83
CA LEU A 244 -4.85 0.35 -13.84
C LEU A 244 -5.80 1.41 -13.25
N LEU A 245 -6.29 1.21 -12.02
CA LEU A 245 -7.12 2.19 -11.31
C LEU A 245 -6.35 3.48 -11.01
N ARG A 246 -5.06 3.41 -10.67
CA ARG A 246 -4.19 4.60 -10.55
C ARG A 246 -4.10 5.39 -11.85
N GLY A 247 -4.26 4.74 -13.00
CA GLY A 247 -4.31 5.40 -14.31
C GLY A 247 -5.68 5.95 -14.71
N LEU A 248 -6.70 5.82 -13.86
CA LEU A 248 -8.11 6.14 -14.16
C LEU A 248 -8.75 7.08 -13.13
N TYR A 249 -8.35 6.99 -11.86
CA TYR A 249 -8.97 7.72 -10.75
C TYR A 249 -7.92 8.52 -9.99
N GLN A 250 -8.28 9.69 -9.48
CA GLN A 250 -7.37 10.48 -8.65
C GLN A 250 -7.16 9.83 -7.27
N TRP A 251 -8.22 9.29 -6.69
CA TRP A 251 -8.22 8.55 -5.44
C TRP A 251 -8.86 7.18 -5.63
N ILE A 252 -8.19 6.18 -5.06
CA ILE A 252 -8.62 4.79 -4.96
C ILE A 252 -8.70 4.50 -3.46
N VAL A 253 -9.90 4.50 -2.90
CA VAL A 253 -10.11 4.11 -1.50
C VAL A 253 -10.35 2.61 -1.48
N VAL A 254 -9.56 1.87 -0.72
CA VAL A 254 -9.69 0.41 -0.58
C VAL A 254 -10.20 0.10 0.83
N ASP A 255 -11.36 -0.51 0.95
CA ASP A 255 -11.82 -1.09 2.21
C ASP A 255 -11.17 -2.47 2.41
N LEU A 256 -10.21 -2.57 3.33
CA LEU A 256 -9.56 -3.84 3.68
C LEU A 256 -10.26 -4.59 4.82
N GLY A 257 -11.29 -3.98 5.43
CA GLY A 257 -11.91 -4.54 6.62
C GLY A 257 -10.91 -4.72 7.76
N HIS A 258 -10.77 -5.94 8.28
CA HIS A 258 -9.95 -6.24 9.45
C HIS A 258 -9.24 -7.60 9.39
N TRP A 259 -9.28 -8.27 8.25
CA TRP A 259 -8.74 -9.60 8.08
C TRP A 259 -7.23 -9.52 7.80
N LEU A 260 -6.40 -9.66 8.83
CA LEU A 260 -4.95 -9.42 8.77
C LEU A 260 -4.18 -10.62 8.18
N ASP A 261 -4.48 -10.98 6.93
CA ASP A 261 -3.83 -12.06 6.19
C ASP A 261 -2.77 -11.53 5.19
N GLY A 262 -2.21 -12.42 4.36
CA GLY A 262 -1.20 -12.03 3.37
C GLY A 262 -1.70 -10.94 2.40
N LEU A 263 -2.92 -11.11 1.88
CA LEU A 263 -3.52 -10.14 0.95
C LEU A 263 -3.63 -8.75 1.58
N PHE A 264 -4.05 -8.67 2.85
CA PHE A 264 -4.10 -7.43 3.60
C PHE A 264 -2.75 -6.70 3.58
N PHE A 265 -1.68 -7.41 3.92
CA PHE A 265 -0.35 -6.79 4.01
C PHE A 265 0.21 -6.42 2.64
N HIS A 266 -0.09 -7.19 1.60
CA HIS A 266 0.27 -6.82 0.22
C HIS A 266 -0.42 -5.52 -0.22
N VAL A 267 -1.73 -5.41 -0.03
CA VAL A 267 -2.47 -4.18 -0.38
C VAL A 267 -2.01 -2.99 0.47
N ALA A 268 -1.83 -3.18 1.78
CA ALA A 268 -1.33 -2.15 2.68
C ALA A 268 0.08 -1.66 2.26
N ARG A 269 0.91 -2.54 1.72
CA ARG A 269 2.24 -2.19 1.18
C ARG A 269 2.15 -1.35 -0.09
N GLU A 270 1.20 -1.63 -0.98
CA GLU A 270 1.04 -0.84 -2.21
C GLU A 270 0.24 0.45 -2.06
N ALA A 271 -0.54 0.57 -0.97
CA ALA A 271 -1.28 1.78 -0.66
C ALA A 271 -0.34 2.97 -0.41
N ASP A 272 -0.63 4.16 -0.91
CA ASP A 272 0.17 5.36 -0.57
C ASP A 272 0.03 5.71 0.91
N THR A 273 -1.13 5.43 1.49
CA THR A 273 -1.41 5.61 2.93
C THR A 273 -2.38 4.55 3.42
N VAL A 274 -2.12 4.03 4.61
CA VAL A 274 -2.98 3.13 5.37
C VAL A 274 -3.62 3.91 6.51
N LEU A 275 -4.94 4.00 6.51
CA LEU A 275 -5.75 4.55 7.60
C LEU A 275 -6.18 3.39 8.51
N LEU A 276 -5.47 3.21 9.62
CA LEU A 276 -5.73 2.14 10.59
C LEU A 276 -6.65 2.64 11.71
N LEU A 277 -7.88 2.15 11.71
CA LEU A 277 -8.88 2.46 12.73
C LEU A 277 -8.72 1.61 14.00
N THR A 278 -8.96 2.27 15.11
CA THR A 278 -9.01 1.69 16.45
C THR A 278 -10.03 2.44 17.30
N GLU A 279 -10.54 1.81 18.36
CA GLU A 279 -11.26 2.50 19.42
C GLU A 279 -10.32 2.69 20.63
N LEU A 280 -10.77 3.44 21.63
CA LEU A 280 -9.99 3.77 22.83
C LEU A 280 -10.41 2.89 24.01
N THR A 281 -10.27 1.57 23.87
CA THR A 281 -10.58 0.59 24.92
C THR A 281 -9.36 -0.27 25.28
N ILE A 282 -9.38 -0.93 26.45
CA ILE A 282 -8.29 -1.81 26.89
C ILE A 282 -8.03 -2.94 25.88
N PRO A 283 -9.05 -3.65 25.35
CA PRO A 283 -8.85 -4.62 24.26
C PRO A 283 -8.15 -4.05 23.04
N ASP A 284 -8.52 -2.84 22.61
CA ASP A 284 -7.92 -2.20 21.43
C ASP A 284 -6.42 -1.94 21.64
N LEU A 285 -6.07 -1.30 22.76
CA LEU A 285 -4.67 -1.03 23.11
C LEU A 285 -3.85 -2.33 23.21
N ARG A 286 -4.43 -3.39 23.78
CA ARG A 286 -3.76 -4.70 23.88
C ARG A 286 -3.51 -5.32 22.50
N ASN A 287 -4.49 -5.23 21.59
CA ASN A 287 -4.35 -5.75 20.23
C ASN A 287 -3.33 -4.94 19.45
N LEU A 288 -3.39 -3.60 19.51
CA LEU A 288 -2.42 -2.72 18.88
C LEU A 288 -1.00 -2.96 19.42
N LYS A 289 -0.82 -3.18 20.72
CA LYS A 289 0.50 -3.49 21.29
C LYS A 289 1.15 -4.73 20.67
N ARG A 290 0.34 -5.71 20.24
CA ARG A 290 0.81 -6.93 19.56
C ARG A 290 1.00 -6.73 18.07
N LEU A 291 0.09 -5.98 17.43
CA LEU A 291 0.09 -5.77 15.99
C LEU A 291 1.14 -4.74 15.53
N TRP A 292 1.40 -3.74 16.36
CA TRP A 292 2.21 -2.59 15.99
C TRP A 292 3.68 -2.92 15.66
N PRO A 293 4.37 -3.84 16.37
CA PRO A 293 5.70 -4.28 15.95
C PRO A 293 5.74 -4.79 14.51
N ILE A 294 4.74 -5.57 14.10
CA ILE A 294 4.62 -6.11 12.73
C ILE A 294 4.42 -4.96 11.74
N PHE A 295 3.51 -4.02 12.03
CA PHE A 295 3.30 -2.84 11.18
C PHE A 295 4.57 -1.98 11.05
N ARG A 296 5.36 -1.85 12.11
CA ARG A 296 6.63 -1.10 12.06
C ARG A 296 7.70 -1.79 11.22
N GLU A 297 7.73 -3.12 11.26
CA GLU A 297 8.66 -3.92 10.47
C GLU A 297 8.29 -3.89 8.98
N TRP A 298 7.00 -4.01 8.66
CA TRP A 298 6.52 -4.07 7.28
C TRP A 298 6.33 -2.70 6.63
N PHE A 299 6.08 -1.65 7.43
CA PHE A 299 5.85 -0.27 7.00
C PHE A 299 6.77 0.69 7.79
N PRO A 300 8.08 0.70 7.48
CA PRO A 300 9.06 1.49 8.23
C PRO A 300 8.82 3.00 8.09
N GLU A 301 8.24 3.47 6.98
CA GLU A 301 7.96 4.88 6.77
C GLU A 301 6.89 5.38 7.75
N PRO A 302 7.18 6.38 8.60
CA PRO A 302 6.23 6.83 9.60
C PRO A 302 4.90 7.34 9.05
N GLN A 303 4.94 7.92 7.84
CA GLN A 303 3.79 8.52 7.15
C GLN A 303 2.88 7.47 6.50
N LYS A 304 3.36 6.23 6.31
CA LYS A 304 2.62 5.15 5.61
C LYS A 304 1.37 4.76 6.36
N VAL A 305 1.44 4.66 7.69
CA VAL A 305 0.36 4.17 8.54
C VAL A 305 -0.09 5.28 9.48
N LYS A 306 -1.32 5.75 9.29
CA LYS A 306 -1.97 6.78 10.09
C LYS A 306 -3.01 6.13 10.99
N VAL A 307 -2.85 6.27 12.31
CA VAL A 307 -3.77 5.71 13.30
C VAL A 307 -4.92 6.67 13.55
N LEU A 308 -6.14 6.20 13.35
CA LEU A 308 -7.38 6.95 13.56
C LEU A 308 -8.15 6.35 14.74
N VAL A 309 -8.47 7.18 15.72
CA VAL A 309 -9.30 6.77 16.86
C VAL A 309 -10.76 7.04 16.55
N ASN A 310 -11.56 6.00 16.39
CA ASN A 310 -12.98 6.11 16.14
C ASN A 310 -13.80 6.21 17.44
N ARG A 311 -15.01 6.77 17.35
CA ARG A 311 -15.98 6.90 18.45
C ARG A 311 -15.43 7.63 19.69
N HIS A 312 -14.48 8.53 19.47
CA HIS A 312 -13.85 9.28 20.53
C HIS A 312 -14.87 10.24 21.18
N HIS A 313 -14.88 10.28 22.50
CA HIS A 313 -15.66 11.22 23.31
C HIS A 313 -14.86 11.61 24.54
N LYS A 314 -15.16 12.78 25.11
CA LYS A 314 -14.50 13.23 26.34
C LYS A 314 -14.96 12.36 27.52
N GLY A 315 -14.07 12.11 28.47
CA GLY A 315 -14.38 11.37 29.70
C GLY A 315 -14.15 9.85 29.62
N THR A 316 -13.48 9.36 28.57
CA THR A 316 -12.99 7.99 28.52
C THR A 316 -11.91 7.75 29.58
N THR A 317 -11.89 6.57 30.19
CA THR A 317 -10.86 6.17 31.16
C THR A 317 -9.45 6.18 30.56
N LEU A 318 -9.36 5.84 29.27
CA LEU A 318 -8.13 5.89 28.50
C LEU A 318 -8.05 7.22 27.74
N SER A 319 -6.84 7.75 27.63
CA SER A 319 -6.52 8.95 26.88
C SER A 319 -5.86 8.62 25.55
N LEU A 320 -5.88 9.57 24.61
CA LEU A 320 -5.14 9.42 23.35
C LEU A 320 -3.64 9.16 23.61
N LYS A 321 -3.07 9.78 24.65
CA LYS A 321 -1.66 9.59 25.03
C LYS A 321 -1.34 8.13 25.39
N ASP A 322 -2.26 7.42 26.03
CA ASP A 322 -2.06 6.01 26.36
C ASP A 322 -1.93 5.16 25.10
N LEU A 323 -2.72 5.49 24.07
CA LEU A 323 -2.63 4.84 22.77
C LEU A 323 -1.34 5.23 22.04
N GLU A 324 -0.98 6.51 22.04
CA GLU A 324 0.26 7.03 21.43
C GLU A 324 1.51 6.38 22.04
N GLN A 325 1.50 6.08 23.34
CA GLN A 325 2.58 5.32 24.00
C GLN A 325 2.66 3.87 23.49
N VAL A 326 1.52 3.23 23.23
CA VAL A 326 1.49 1.86 22.68
C VAL A 326 2.05 1.81 21.27
N VAL A 327 1.68 2.77 20.42
CA VAL A 327 2.10 2.81 19.01
C VAL A 327 3.37 3.66 18.79
N ASN A 328 3.92 4.27 19.84
CA ASN A 328 5.08 5.17 19.78
C ASN A 328 5.01 6.20 18.62
N ARG A 329 3.80 6.70 18.35
CA ARG A 329 3.48 7.66 17.28
C ARG A 329 2.24 8.47 17.68
N PRO A 330 2.12 9.73 17.20
CA PRO A 330 0.93 10.52 17.46
C PRO A 330 -0.31 9.93 16.78
N VAL A 331 -1.47 10.08 17.42
CA VAL A 331 -2.75 9.79 16.78
C VAL A 331 -2.97 10.82 15.66
N PHE A 332 -3.28 10.33 14.45
CA PHE A 332 -3.44 11.21 13.29
C PHE A 332 -4.74 12.01 13.36
N LEU A 333 -5.84 11.34 13.75
CA LEU A 333 -7.16 11.95 13.90
C LEU A 333 -8.00 11.16 14.90
N ALA A 334 -8.80 11.87 15.70
CA ALA A 334 -9.80 11.28 16.59
C ALA A 334 -11.20 11.67 16.10
N LEU A 335 -11.96 10.69 15.63
CA LEU A 335 -13.29 10.86 15.06
C LEU A 335 -14.37 10.77 16.15
N PRO A 336 -15.36 11.67 16.18
CA PRO A 336 -16.42 11.66 17.17
C PRO A 336 -17.36 10.45 16.97
N SER A 337 -18.09 10.08 18.02
CA SER A 337 -19.18 9.12 17.89
C SER A 337 -20.48 9.83 17.44
N ASP A 338 -21.01 9.45 16.27
CA ASP A 338 -22.34 9.83 15.78
C ASP A 338 -23.16 8.58 15.40
N TYR A 339 -23.19 7.59 16.31
CA TYR A 339 -23.73 6.26 16.04
C TYR A 339 -25.14 6.27 15.42
N ALA A 340 -26.06 7.09 15.96
CA ALA A 340 -27.43 7.16 15.44
C ALA A 340 -27.49 7.63 13.97
N ALA A 341 -26.70 8.64 13.60
CA ALA A 341 -26.66 9.14 12.22
C ALA A 341 -26.02 8.12 11.29
N VAL A 342 -24.93 7.47 11.73
CA VAL A 342 -24.26 6.42 10.95
C VAL A 342 -25.18 5.23 10.70
N MET A 343 -25.84 4.70 11.74
CA MET A 343 -26.76 3.56 11.58
C MET A 343 -27.98 3.94 10.74
N ALA A 344 -28.51 5.15 10.88
CA ALA A 344 -29.61 5.61 10.04
C ALA A 344 -29.22 5.67 8.56
N ALA A 345 -27.99 6.08 8.24
CA ALA A 345 -27.48 6.12 6.87
C ALA A 345 -27.27 4.70 6.31
N VAL A 346 -26.62 3.82 7.07
CA VAL A 346 -26.40 2.41 6.69
C VAL A 346 -27.73 1.69 6.44
N ASN A 347 -28.70 1.81 7.34
CA ASN A 347 -30.01 1.17 7.20
C ASN A 347 -30.83 1.70 6.02
N GLN A 348 -30.48 2.88 5.49
CA GLN A 348 -31.09 3.46 4.30
C GLN A 348 -30.30 3.17 3.02
N GLY A 349 -29.15 2.49 3.12
CA GLY A 349 -28.21 2.28 2.02
C GLY A 349 -27.70 3.60 1.42
N LYS A 350 -27.46 4.61 2.26
CA LYS A 350 -27.03 5.95 1.82
C LYS A 350 -25.73 6.36 2.49
N SER A 351 -24.96 7.16 1.77
CA SER A 351 -23.81 7.85 2.35
C SER A 351 -24.25 8.87 3.41
N LEU A 352 -23.36 9.24 4.32
CA LEU A 352 -23.60 10.33 5.28
C LEU A 352 -23.75 11.68 4.60
N ALA A 353 -23.16 11.87 3.42
CA ALA A 353 -23.36 13.07 2.61
C ALA A 353 -24.85 13.27 2.26
N GLU A 354 -25.56 12.17 2.01
CA GLU A 354 -26.97 12.19 1.63
C GLU A 354 -27.89 12.14 2.86
N ALA A 355 -27.62 11.22 3.79
CA ALA A 355 -28.49 10.95 4.93
C ALA A 355 -28.31 11.95 6.10
N ALA A 356 -27.08 12.41 6.34
CA ALA A 356 -26.75 13.23 7.51
C ALA A 356 -25.56 14.19 7.26
N PRO A 357 -25.62 15.09 6.25
CA PRO A 357 -24.48 15.92 5.84
C PRO A 357 -23.95 16.89 6.90
N ARG A 358 -24.68 17.07 8.00
CA ARG A 358 -24.32 17.96 9.11
C ARG A 358 -23.86 17.21 10.35
N CYS A 359 -23.77 15.87 10.34
CA CYS A 359 -23.23 15.13 11.47
C CYS A 359 -21.73 15.43 11.63
N ARG A 360 -21.25 15.41 12.87
CA ARG A 360 -19.88 15.81 13.18
C ARG A 360 -18.87 14.83 12.60
N PHE A 361 -19.19 13.53 12.64
CA PHE A 361 -18.37 12.49 12.05
C PHE A 361 -18.12 12.73 10.56
N TYR A 362 -19.15 13.08 9.78
CA TYR A 362 -18.97 13.37 8.36
C TYR A 362 -18.19 14.67 8.12
N GLN A 363 -18.38 15.70 8.94
CA GLN A 363 -17.57 16.92 8.87
C GLN A 363 -16.07 16.64 9.10
N GLU A 364 -15.74 15.78 10.08
CA GLU A 364 -14.35 15.35 10.32
C GLU A 364 -13.80 14.50 9.16
N LEU A 365 -14.64 13.72 8.45
CA LEU A 365 -14.23 13.03 7.22
C LEU A 365 -13.97 13.99 6.05
N GLN A 366 -14.73 15.08 5.95
CA GLN A 366 -14.44 16.14 4.98
C GLN A 366 -13.11 16.82 5.29
N ASP A 367 -12.80 17.04 6.56
CA ASP A 367 -11.50 17.59 6.98
C ASP A 367 -10.36 16.59 6.74
N LEU A 368 -10.58 15.30 6.98
CA LEU A 368 -9.65 14.22 6.63
C LEU A 368 -9.36 14.21 5.12
N ALA A 369 -10.39 14.29 4.28
CA ALA A 369 -10.25 14.36 2.83
C ALA A 369 -9.38 15.57 2.41
N ARG A 370 -9.59 16.75 3.01
CA ARG A 370 -8.76 17.94 2.76
C ARG A 370 -7.30 17.72 3.16
N ARG A 371 -7.04 17.07 4.31
CA ARG A 371 -5.67 16.74 4.74
C ARG A 371 -5.00 15.80 3.74
N MET A 372 -5.70 14.74 3.28
CA MET A 372 -5.15 13.80 2.29
C MET A 372 -4.81 14.50 0.97
N VAL A 373 -5.68 15.40 0.48
CA VAL A 373 -5.40 16.18 -0.73
C VAL A 373 -4.24 17.16 -0.55
N SER A 374 -4.18 17.84 0.60
CA SER A 374 -3.14 18.84 0.90
C SER A 374 -1.75 18.22 1.05
N GLU A 375 -1.63 17.08 1.76
CA GLU A 375 -0.36 16.38 1.92
C GLU A 375 0.19 15.88 0.58
N ASN A 376 -0.69 15.66 -0.40
CA ASN A 376 -0.31 15.19 -1.74
C ASN A 376 -0.03 16.33 -2.73
N GLY A 377 0.05 17.59 -2.27
CA GLY A 377 0.30 18.75 -3.14
C GLY A 377 -0.84 19.06 -4.12
N GLY A 378 -2.02 18.45 -3.96
CA GLY A 378 -3.19 18.71 -4.77
C GLY A 378 -3.83 20.05 -4.40
N LYS A 379 -4.09 20.92 -5.39
CA LYS A 379 -4.91 22.11 -5.16
C LYS A 379 -6.33 21.66 -4.85
N ALA A 380 -6.78 21.81 -3.60
CA ALA A 380 -8.18 21.71 -3.25
C ALA A 380 -8.98 22.69 -4.12
N SER A 381 -10.02 22.22 -4.81
CA SER A 381 -10.92 23.12 -5.52
C SER A 381 -11.57 24.03 -4.49
N SER A 382 -11.36 25.35 -4.62
CA SER A 382 -11.87 26.31 -3.65
C SER A 382 -13.40 26.32 -3.76
N PRO A 383 -14.16 26.13 -2.66
CA PRO A 383 -15.62 26.24 -2.74
C PRO A 383 -15.97 27.68 -3.12
N ALA A 384 -16.77 27.83 -4.18
CA ALA A 384 -17.22 29.11 -4.70
C ALA A 384 -17.67 30.01 -3.55
N SER A 385 -16.95 31.12 -3.36
CA SER A 385 -17.22 32.08 -2.30
C SER A 385 -18.65 32.61 -2.44
N ARG A 386 -19.49 32.30 -1.45
CA ARG A 386 -20.76 33.00 -1.28
C ARG A 386 -20.42 34.45 -0.94
N ARG A 387 -20.43 35.32 -1.95
CA ARG A 387 -20.40 36.78 -1.79
C ARG A 387 -21.60 37.20 -0.93
N PHE A 388 -21.32 37.47 0.34
CA PHE A 388 -22.22 38.21 1.23
C PHE A 388 -22.39 39.62 0.65
N TRP A 389 -23.57 39.91 0.11
CA TRP A 389 -23.98 41.27 -0.20
C TRP A 389 -24.39 41.97 1.09
N LEU A 390 -23.54 42.87 1.57
CA LEU A 390 -23.89 43.83 2.62
C LEU A 390 -24.87 44.85 2.04
N PHE A 391 -26.12 44.84 2.52
CA PHE A 391 -27.06 45.93 2.31
C PHE A 391 -26.59 47.16 3.09
N SER A 392 -26.19 48.22 2.38
CA SER A 392 -26.17 49.57 2.94
C SER A 392 -27.59 50.14 2.82
N ARG A 393 -28.26 50.35 3.95
CA ARG A 393 -29.49 51.15 4.02
C ARG A 393 -29.12 52.64 4.05
N LYS A 394 -29.86 53.42 3.27
CA LYS A 394 -30.01 54.88 3.42
C LYS A 394 -30.71 55.22 4.73
#